data_AF-A0A1X3D2W9-F1
#
_entry.id   AF-A0A1X3D2W9-F1
#
_cell.length_a   1.000
_cell.length_b   1.000
_cell.length_c   1.000
_cell.angle_alpha   90.00
_cell.angle_beta   90.00
_cell.angle_gamma   90.00
#
_symmetry.space_group_name_H-M   'P 1'
#
loop_
_entity.id
_entity.type
_entity.pdbx_description
1 polymer ?
#
loop_
_entity_poly.entity_id
_entity_poly.type
_entity_poly.pdbx_seq_one_letter_code
_entity_poly.pdbx_strand_id
1 'polypeptide(L)'
;MRDNIYTVYNGKEYRVVRRNGYARLISNDAIDLKNGFTEREPEANLNPRIFFKMVSPEEVGDVYGIVTYCIYQGYEFPITREESNRLYVLQSGCTITMPLELLNRLGFSQVEKGVFEKKIKKEEADLVYEKKTLITDFFD
;
A
#
# COMPACT_ATOMS: atom_id res chain seq x y z
N MET A 1 -7.30 -0.60 -0.36
CA MET A 1 -6.18 -1.50 -0.68
C MET A 1 -4.95 -1.09 0.09
N ARG A 2 -4.10 -2.05 0.45
CA ARG A 2 -2.87 -1.78 1.19
C ARG A 2 -1.72 -1.62 0.21
N ASP A 3 -1.07 -0.48 0.31
CA ASP A 3 0.12 -0.10 -0.46
C ASP A 3 0.99 0.84 0.40
N ASN A 4 1.71 0.28 1.36
CA ASN A 4 2.54 1.01 2.32
C ASN A 4 3.57 0.07 2.97
N ILE A 5 4.43 0.63 3.82
CA ILE A 5 5.37 -0.11 4.64
C ILE A 5 4.76 -0.36 6.02
N TYR A 6 4.93 -1.56 6.54
CA TYR A 6 4.33 -2.06 7.78
C TYR A 6 5.36 -2.75 8.67
N THR A 7 5.04 -2.83 9.96
CA THR A 7 5.78 -3.62 10.95
C THR A 7 4.80 -4.13 12.01
N VAL A 8 5.24 -5.06 12.85
CA VAL A 8 4.48 -5.55 14.01
C VAL A 8 5.02 -4.90 15.27
N TYR A 9 4.13 -4.37 16.10
CA TYR A 9 4.42 -3.87 17.45
C TYR A 9 3.39 -4.43 18.42
N ASN A 10 3.85 -5.06 19.50
CA ASN A 10 3.00 -5.71 20.51
C ASN A 10 1.91 -6.64 19.92
N GLY A 11 2.27 -7.40 18.88
CA GLY A 11 1.37 -8.36 18.23
C GLY A 11 0.32 -7.75 17.28
N LYS A 12 0.32 -6.42 17.07
CA LYS A 12 -0.54 -5.73 16.09
C LYS A 12 0.31 -5.16 14.96
N GLU A 13 -0.21 -5.27 13.73
CA GLU A 13 0.44 -4.74 12.53
C GLU A 13 0.06 -3.27 12.33
N TYR A 14 1.06 -2.42 12.12
CA TYR A 14 0.89 -0.98 11.95
C TYR A 14 1.62 -0.51 10.69
N ARG A 15 1.09 0.53 10.05
CA ARG A 15 1.86 1.25 9.04
C ARG A 15 3.02 1.95 9.74
N VAL A 16 4.20 1.92 9.14
CA VAL A 16 5.42 2.53 9.68
C VAL A 16 6.07 3.46 8.67
N VAL A 17 6.56 4.59 9.17
CA VAL A 17 7.47 5.47 8.42
C VAL A 17 8.68 5.76 9.30
N ARG A 18 9.87 5.85 8.71
CA ARG A 18 11.07 6.27 9.43
C ARG A 18 10.98 7.78 9.70
N ARG A 19 11.23 8.20 10.93
CA ARG A 19 11.32 9.62 11.29
C ARG A 19 12.40 9.83 12.34
N ASN A 20 13.43 10.59 11.98
CA ASN A 20 14.58 10.89 12.85
C ASN A 20 15.25 9.62 13.43
N GLY A 21 15.36 8.55 12.64
CA GLY A 21 15.92 7.26 13.08
C GLY A 21 14.95 6.35 13.84
N TYR A 22 13.75 6.81 14.18
CA TYR A 22 12.74 6.02 14.89
C TYR A 22 11.66 5.47 13.95
N ALA A 23 10.98 4.43 14.41
CA ALA A 23 9.75 3.92 13.83
C ALA A 23 8.57 4.81 14.24
N ARG A 24 7.98 5.54 13.29
CA ARG A 24 6.70 6.20 13.50
C ARG A 24 5.58 5.27 13.08
N LEU A 25 4.96 4.61 14.05
CA LEU A 25 3.78 3.79 13.85
C LEU A 25 2.57 4.68 13.59
N ILE A 26 1.71 4.28 12.66
CA ILE A 26 0.51 5.01 12.28
C ILE A 26 -0.71 4.10 12.42
N SER A 27 -1.72 4.57 13.15
CA SER A 27 -3.00 3.91 13.36
C SER A 27 -4.17 4.85 13.01
N ASN A 28 -5.28 4.26 12.63
CA ASN A 28 -6.57 4.94 12.46
C ASN A 28 -7.60 4.49 13.50
N ASP A 29 -7.18 3.68 14.48
CA ASP A 29 -8.02 3.13 15.55
C ASP A 29 -7.84 3.95 16.84
N ALA A 30 -8.93 4.55 17.31
CA ALA A 30 -8.93 5.38 18.51
C ALA A 30 -8.60 4.60 19.79
N ILE A 31 -8.70 3.27 19.79
CA ILE A 31 -8.31 2.43 20.92
C ILE A 31 -6.81 2.56 21.19
N ASP A 32 -5.98 2.81 20.16
CA ASP A 32 -4.53 2.91 20.31
C ASP A 32 -4.08 4.15 21.12
N LEU A 33 -4.95 5.14 21.34
CA LEU A 33 -4.70 6.22 22.31
C LEU A 33 -4.41 5.66 23.71
N LYS A 34 -5.09 4.57 24.11
CA LYS A 34 -4.86 3.89 25.39
C LYS A 34 -3.51 3.18 25.43
N ASN A 35 -2.90 2.91 24.27
CA ASN A 35 -1.58 2.30 24.11
C ASN A 35 -0.47 3.35 23.95
N GLY A 36 -0.75 4.60 24.33
CA GLY A 36 0.19 5.71 24.29
C GLY A 36 0.54 6.18 22.87
N PHE A 37 -0.39 6.04 21.93
CA PHE A 37 -0.36 6.79 20.67
C PHE A 37 -0.87 8.21 20.92
N THR A 38 -0.37 9.15 20.15
CA THR A 38 -0.80 10.56 20.16
C THR A 38 -1.60 10.85 18.90
N GLU A 39 -2.68 11.59 19.03
CA GLU A 39 -3.42 12.09 17.87
C GLU A 39 -2.62 13.19 17.17
N ARG A 40 -2.51 13.11 15.85
CA ARG A 40 -2.00 14.23 15.07
C ARG A 40 -3.01 15.36 15.17
N GLU A 41 -2.55 16.56 15.56
CA GLU A 41 -3.44 17.71 15.74
C GLU A 41 -4.41 17.86 14.55
N PRO A 42 -5.69 18.10 14.84
CA PRO A 42 -6.73 18.03 13.84
C PRO A 42 -6.65 19.29 12.99
N GLU A 43 -6.19 19.17 11.75
CA GLU A 43 -7.00 19.80 10.69
C GLU A 43 -8.37 19.16 10.86
N ALA A 44 -9.34 19.91 11.40
CA ALA A 44 -10.62 19.43 11.96
C ALA A 44 -11.48 18.53 11.04
N ASN A 45 -11.02 18.29 9.81
CA ASN A 45 -11.68 17.55 8.76
C ASN A 45 -10.90 16.29 8.29
N LEU A 46 -9.81 15.90 8.96
CA LEU A 46 -9.08 14.66 8.62
C LEU A 46 -9.90 13.43 9.01
N ASN A 47 -10.62 12.87 8.04
CA ASN A 47 -11.30 11.60 8.13
C ASN A 47 -10.63 10.59 7.15
N PRO A 48 -10.04 9.49 7.64
CA PRO A 48 -10.01 9.03 9.03
C PRO A 48 -8.99 9.78 9.91
N ARG A 49 -9.29 9.85 11.22
CA ARG A 49 -8.38 10.37 12.26
C ARG A 49 -7.06 9.58 12.24
N ILE A 50 -5.95 10.25 12.54
CA ILE A 50 -4.61 9.66 12.48
C ILE A 50 -3.97 9.73 13.87
N PHE A 51 -3.64 8.56 14.41
CA PHE A 51 -2.88 8.38 15.64
C PHE A 51 -1.48 7.89 15.30
N PHE A 52 -0.47 8.33 16.05
CA PHE A 52 0.90 7.89 15.83
C PHE A 52 1.66 7.67 17.13
N LYS A 53 2.67 6.81 17.08
CA LYS A 53 3.60 6.55 18.18
C LYS A 53 5.02 6.50 17.64
N MET A 54 5.95 7.13 18.34
CA MET A 54 7.38 6.98 18.08
C MET A 54 7.89 5.82 18.92
N VAL A 55 8.56 4.87 18.27
CA VAL A 55 9.06 3.63 18.87
C VAL A 55 10.49 3.42 18.36
N SER A 56 11.39 2.90 19.21
CA SER A 56 12.75 2.61 18.77
C SER A 56 12.78 1.44 17.76
N PRO A 57 13.73 1.42 16.81
CA PRO A 57 13.84 0.32 15.83
C PRO A 57 13.92 -1.07 16.48
N GLU A 58 14.57 -1.20 17.63
CA GLU A 58 14.71 -2.46 18.38
C GLU A 58 13.41 -2.97 19.03
N GLU A 59 12.38 -2.14 19.15
CA GLU A 59 11.09 -2.52 19.74
C GLU A 59 10.07 -3.01 18.71
N VAL A 60 10.33 -2.83 17.42
CA VAL A 60 9.45 -3.26 16.34
C VAL A 60 9.98 -4.55 15.69
N GLY A 61 9.07 -5.35 15.14
CA GLY A 61 9.45 -6.53 14.38
C GLY A 61 9.95 -6.19 12.98
N ASP A 62 10.04 -7.22 12.13
CA ASP A 62 10.39 -7.07 10.72
C ASP A 62 9.58 -5.97 10.03
N VAL A 63 10.26 -5.17 9.21
CA VAL A 63 9.64 -4.16 8.37
C VAL A 63 9.42 -4.74 6.98
N TYR A 64 8.22 -4.56 6.42
CA TYR A 64 7.89 -5.08 5.10
C TYR A 64 6.97 -4.14 4.33
N GLY A 65 7.18 -4.07 3.03
CA GLY A 65 6.23 -3.46 2.09
C GLY A 65 5.07 -4.41 1.87
N ILE A 66 3.84 -3.87 1.87
CA ILE A 66 2.67 -4.60 1.40
C ILE A 66 2.14 -3.88 0.17
N VAL A 67 1.94 -4.63 -0.91
CA VAL A 67 1.26 -4.17 -2.12
C VAL A 67 0.16 -5.17 -2.46
N THR A 68 -1.03 -4.65 -2.78
CA THR A 68 -2.15 -5.48 -3.24
C THR A 68 -2.04 -5.70 -4.75
N TYR A 69 -2.12 -6.95 -5.18
CA TYR A 69 -2.09 -7.37 -6.58
C TYR A 69 -3.39 -8.05 -6.99
N CYS A 70 -3.66 -8.08 -8.29
CA CYS A 70 -4.62 -9.00 -8.87
C CYS A 70 -4.06 -9.77 -10.06
N ILE A 71 -4.70 -10.89 -10.36
CA ILE A 71 -4.58 -11.58 -11.64
C ILE A 71 -5.72 -11.09 -12.56
N TYR A 72 -5.37 -10.58 -13.72
CA TYR A 72 -6.29 -10.13 -14.76
C TYR A 72 -5.88 -10.76 -16.10
N GLN A 73 -6.76 -11.58 -16.67
CA GLN A 73 -6.52 -12.29 -17.92
C GLN A 73 -5.20 -13.08 -17.92
N GLY A 74 -4.87 -13.71 -16.79
CA GLY A 74 -3.65 -14.50 -16.62
C GLY A 74 -2.35 -13.71 -16.34
N TYR A 75 -2.42 -12.38 -16.25
CA TYR A 75 -1.28 -11.53 -15.90
C TYR A 75 -1.47 -10.88 -14.54
N GLU A 76 -0.37 -10.70 -13.82
CA GLU A 76 -0.38 -10.08 -12.52
C GLU A 76 -0.14 -8.57 -12.61
N PHE A 77 -0.97 -7.78 -11.93
CA PHE A 77 -0.82 -6.33 -11.85
C PHE A 77 -1.03 -5.80 -10.42
N PRO A 78 -0.27 -4.77 -10.00
CA PRO A 78 -0.55 -4.06 -8.76
C PRO A 78 -1.86 -3.27 -8.89
N ILE A 79 -2.67 -3.27 -7.84
CA ILE A 79 -3.85 -2.43 -7.70
C ILE A 79 -3.43 -1.16 -6.97
N THR A 80 -3.39 -0.03 -7.68
CA THR A 80 -2.93 1.24 -7.09
C THR A 80 -4.04 1.96 -6.34
N ARG A 81 -5.29 1.81 -6.77
CA ARG A 81 -6.45 2.38 -6.08
C ARG A 81 -7.73 1.62 -6.39
N GLU A 82 -8.66 1.74 -5.47
CA GLU A 82 -10.04 1.32 -5.64
C GLU A 82 -10.91 2.57 -5.77
N GLU A 83 -11.75 2.62 -6.80
CA GLU A 83 -12.70 3.71 -7.02
C GLU A 83 -14.13 3.31 -6.58
N SER A 84 -14.96 4.31 -6.26
CA SER A 84 -16.29 4.19 -5.65
C SER A 84 -17.26 3.24 -6.36
N ASN A 85 -17.03 3.00 -7.65
CA ASN A 85 -17.86 2.15 -8.51
C ASN A 85 -17.38 0.70 -8.57
N ARG A 86 -16.71 0.19 -7.52
CA ARG A 86 -16.12 -1.16 -7.50
C ARG A 86 -15.17 -1.38 -8.68
N LEU A 87 -14.36 -0.37 -8.97
CA LEU A 87 -13.32 -0.46 -9.99
C LEU A 87 -11.96 -0.58 -9.32
N TYR A 88 -11.13 -1.46 -9.85
CA TYR A 88 -9.70 -1.47 -9.60
C TYR A 88 -8.99 -0.69 -10.69
N VAL A 89 -8.01 0.11 -10.28
CA VAL A 89 -7.04 0.69 -11.19
C VAL A 89 -5.77 -0.11 -11.11
N LEU A 90 -5.42 -0.72 -12.23
CA LEU A 90 -4.18 -1.46 -12.44
C LEU A 90 -3.16 -0.52 -13.06
N GLN A 91 -1.90 -0.63 -12.65
CA GLN A 91 -0.81 0.12 -13.24
C GLN A 91 0.29 -0.82 -13.73
N SER A 92 0.87 -0.50 -14.87
CA SER A 92 2.05 -1.21 -15.40
C SER A 92 3.01 -0.24 -16.08
N GLY A 93 4.29 -0.59 -16.06
CA GLY A 93 5.28 -0.04 -17.00
C GLY A 93 5.37 -0.88 -18.27
N CYS A 94 6.02 -0.33 -19.29
CA CYS A 94 6.46 -1.10 -20.45
C CYS A 94 7.78 -1.81 -20.10
N THR A 95 7.77 -3.14 -20.13
CA THR A 95 8.94 -3.98 -19.80
C THR A 95 9.07 -5.11 -20.82
N ILE A 96 10.17 -5.88 -20.76
CA ILE A 96 10.36 -7.05 -21.64
C ILE A 96 9.23 -8.07 -21.45
N THR A 97 8.79 -8.29 -20.20
CA THR A 97 7.70 -9.21 -19.86
C THR A 97 6.31 -8.61 -20.03
N MET A 98 6.22 -7.30 -20.22
CA MET A 98 4.97 -6.56 -20.44
C MET A 98 5.16 -5.51 -21.56
N PRO A 99 5.32 -5.97 -22.82
CA PRO A 99 5.58 -5.07 -23.95
C PRO A 99 4.35 -4.22 -24.28
N LEU A 100 4.57 -3.09 -24.96
CA LEU A 100 3.52 -2.15 -25.35
C LEU A 100 2.37 -2.82 -26.12
N GLU A 101 2.66 -3.76 -27.02
CA GLU A 101 1.64 -4.49 -27.77
C GLU A 101 0.69 -5.27 -26.85
N LEU A 102 1.24 -5.92 -25.82
CA LEU A 102 0.44 -6.65 -24.84
C LEU A 102 -0.40 -5.70 -23.98
N LEU A 103 0.18 -4.59 -23.51
CA LEU A 103 -0.55 -3.56 -22.77
C LEU A 103 -1.74 -3.02 -23.59
N ASN A 104 -1.52 -2.73 -24.87
CA ASN A 104 -2.58 -2.28 -25.79
C ASN A 104 -3.66 -3.35 -25.96
N ARG A 105 -3.29 -4.63 -26.11
CA ARG A 105 -4.24 -5.75 -26.21
C ARG A 105 -5.07 -5.94 -24.95
N LEU A 106 -4.48 -5.72 -23.78
CA LEU A 106 -5.16 -5.75 -22.48
C LEU A 106 -5.96 -4.45 -22.21
N GLY A 107 -5.94 -3.50 -23.15
CA GLY A 107 -6.71 -2.25 -23.09
C GLY A 107 -6.15 -1.21 -22.12
N PHE A 108 -4.87 -1.30 -21.75
CA PHE A 108 -4.21 -0.27 -20.94
C PHE A 108 -4.00 1.00 -21.77
N SER A 109 -4.11 2.14 -21.09
CA SER A 109 -3.86 3.47 -21.68
C SER A 109 -2.68 4.12 -21.00
N GLN A 110 -1.82 4.79 -21.77
CA GLN A 110 -0.73 5.57 -21.21
C GLN A 110 -1.27 6.83 -20.51
N VAL A 111 -0.95 6.99 -19.23
CA VAL A 111 -1.33 8.18 -18.43
C VAL A 111 -0.17 9.14 -18.26
N GLU A 112 1.06 8.60 -18.21
CA GLU A 112 2.30 9.37 -18.18
C GLU A 112 3.36 8.63 -19.01
N LYS A 113 4.48 9.30 -19.32
CA LYS A 113 5.57 8.68 -20.09
C LYS A 113 6.07 7.43 -19.36
N GLY A 114 5.81 6.28 -19.96
CA GLY A 114 6.19 4.96 -19.42
C GLY A 114 5.23 4.37 -18.38
N VAL A 115 4.14 5.06 -18.02
CA VAL A 115 3.13 4.59 -17.06
C VAL A 115 1.80 4.35 -17.75
N PHE A 116 1.27 3.14 -17.60
CA PHE A 116 0.03 2.70 -18.20
C PHE A 116 -0.96 2.29 -17.13
N GLU A 117 -2.22 2.70 -17.29
CA GLU A 117 -3.31 2.34 -16.39
C GLU A 117 -4.45 1.63 -17.12
N LYS A 118 -5.11 0.72 -16.39
CA LYS A 118 -6.37 0.10 -16.80
C LYS A 118 -7.35 0.13 -15.63
N LYS A 119 -8.58 0.53 -15.91
CA LYS A 119 -9.69 0.34 -14.98
C LYS A 119 -10.41 -0.97 -15.30
N ILE A 120 -10.62 -1.81 -14.30
CA ILE A 120 -11.40 -3.05 -14.40
C ILE A 120 -12.44 -3.08 -13.28
N LYS A 121 -13.57 -3.76 -13.48
CA LYS A 121 -14.47 -4.11 -12.39
C LYS A 121 -13.81 -5.15 -11.49
N LYS A 122 -14.14 -5.16 -10.20
CA LYS A 122 -13.60 -6.17 -9.27
C LYS A 122 -13.86 -7.61 -9.73
N GLU A 123 -15.03 -7.86 -10.32
CA GLU A 123 -15.41 -9.17 -10.85
C GLU A 123 -14.61 -9.62 -12.09
N GLU A 124 -13.86 -8.73 -12.74
CA GLU A 124 -12.95 -9.09 -13.83
C GLU A 124 -11.58 -9.58 -13.33
N ALA A 125 -11.28 -9.43 -12.03
CA ALA A 125 -10.07 -9.96 -11.43
C ALA A 125 -10.28 -11.43 -11.05
N ASP A 126 -9.41 -12.29 -11.54
CA ASP A 126 -9.45 -13.74 -11.27
C ASP A 126 -9.07 -14.04 -9.80
N LEU A 127 -8.12 -13.26 -9.26
CA LEU A 127 -7.64 -13.36 -7.88
C LEU A 127 -7.15 -11.99 -7.42
N VAL A 128 -7.39 -11.66 -6.15
CA VAL A 128 -6.82 -10.47 -5.48
C VAL A 128 -6.09 -10.93 -4.22
N TYR A 129 -4.86 -10.47 -4.02
CA TYR A 129 -4.05 -10.89 -2.88
C TYR A 129 -2.98 -9.85 -2.50
N GLU A 130 -2.42 -9.97 -1.31
CA GLU A 130 -1.35 -9.11 -0.81
C GLU A 130 0.01 -9.81 -0.94
N LYS A 131 1.01 -9.09 -1.46
CA LYS A 131 2.42 -9.50 -1.39
C LYS A 131 3.12 -8.73 -0.28
N LYS A 132 3.84 -9.45 0.59
CA LYS A 132 4.70 -8.87 1.61
C LYS A 132 6.17 -9.03 1.19
N THR A 133 6.91 -7.94 1.17
CA THR A 133 8.34 -7.92 0.84
C THR A 133 9.12 -7.38 2.02
N LEU A 134 10.00 -8.21 2.59
CA LEU A 134 10.88 -7.81 3.69
C LEU A 134 11.81 -6.66 3.27
N ILE A 135 11.97 -5.67 4.15
CA ILE A 135 12.86 -4.52 3.98
C ILE A 135 13.87 -4.56 5.13
N THR A 136 15.11 -4.89 4.80
CA THR A 136 16.17 -5.15 5.80
C THR A 136 16.95 -3.91 6.21
N ASP A 137 16.95 -2.87 5.37
CA ASP A 137 17.71 -1.63 5.50
C ASP A 137 16.82 -0.43 5.87
N PHE A 138 15.60 -0.69 6.36
CA PHE A 138 14.61 0.37 6.58
C PHE A 138 15.09 1.46 7.56
N PHE A 139 15.89 1.08 8.55
CA PHE A 139 16.40 2.00 9.59
C PHE A 139 17.87 2.40 9.41
N ASP A 140 18.55 1.92 8.36
CA ASP A 140 19.96 2.22 8.07
C ASP A 140 20.12 3.63 7.48
#